data_AF-A0ABD7SAI4-F1
#
_entry.id   AF-A0ABD7SAI4-F1
#
_cell.length_a   1.000
_cell.length_b   1.000
_cell.length_c   1.000
_cell.angle_alpha   90.00
_cell.angle_beta   90.00
_cell.angle_gamma   90.00
#
_symmetry.space_group_name_H-M   'P 1'
#
loop_
_entity.id
_entity.type
_entity.pdbx_description
1 polymer ?
#
loop_
_entity_poly.entity_id
_entity_poly.type
_entity_poly.pdbx_seq_one_letter_code
_entity_poly.pdbx_strand_id
1 'polypeptide(L)'
;MPLARARHLWLLLAPAAFAAAAWWHVRAQPAEHARDRAVPVAAHVTQVGDTAPQPLVVKEHGTALQLSHRDAVEAQPDLYHYAQQLQQKVRAGDAQAGWRLSRVYDYCAPYAASPSGYAADSAWLAAQRTPGVVAMHAARERVAQRCAGFAPTDGLSSRVVAQQRQDAARAGSLAAEAAMLALGEPLHASPGYKRALVQRVLASRDPEAYLALAPAMGARASGDDSLQGYVAGDQFAELAWQVAACRLGLDCSADSTLVTSYCANAGICSRDSAQDFVSFVFDAAVPRQGADRVDEMVDTLVSDPGAQS
;
A
#
# COMPACT_ATOMS: atom_id res chain seq x y z
N MET A 1 -18.05 -23.20 -48.96
CA MET A 1 -16.90 -23.14 -48.04
C MET A 1 -16.50 -21.68 -47.90
N PRO A 2 -16.69 -21.05 -46.73
CA PRO A 2 -15.59 -20.96 -45.76
C PRO A 2 -16.04 -21.02 -44.29
N LEU A 3 -15.46 -21.93 -43.50
CA LEU A 3 -15.63 -22.04 -42.03
C LEU A 3 -14.26 -22.11 -41.32
N ALA A 4 -13.26 -21.40 -41.84
CA ALA A 4 -11.87 -21.56 -41.41
C ALA A 4 -11.18 -20.28 -40.92
N ARG A 5 -11.92 -19.25 -40.47
CA ARG A 5 -11.31 -18.00 -39.93
C ARG A 5 -11.58 -17.73 -38.44
N ALA A 6 -12.41 -18.51 -37.76
CA ALA A 6 -12.80 -18.23 -36.37
C ALA A 6 -11.92 -18.88 -35.28
N ARG A 7 -11.06 -19.86 -35.62
CA ARG A 7 -10.28 -20.64 -34.62
C ARG A 7 -8.98 -19.99 -34.13
N HIS A 8 -8.51 -18.91 -34.76
CA HIS A 8 -7.22 -18.30 -34.39
C HIS A 8 -7.32 -17.10 -33.44
N LEU A 9 -8.52 -16.52 -33.24
CA LEU A 9 -8.71 -15.42 -32.28
C LEU A 9 -8.80 -15.89 -30.82
N TRP A 10 -9.17 -17.15 -30.58
CA TRP A 10 -9.28 -17.70 -29.21
C TRP A 10 -7.93 -18.07 -28.59
N LEU A 11 -6.89 -18.28 -29.42
CA LEU A 11 -5.56 -18.67 -28.93
C LEU A 11 -4.71 -17.50 -28.41
N LEU A 12 -5.11 -16.24 -28.66
CA LEU A 12 -4.39 -15.05 -28.20
C LEU A 12 -4.98 -14.43 -26.93
N LEU A 13 -6.20 -14.81 -26.52
CA LEU A 13 -6.82 -14.33 -25.28
C LEU A 13 -6.50 -15.21 -24.07
N ALA A 14 -6.13 -16.47 -24.29
CA ALA A 14 -5.73 -17.38 -23.20
C ALA A 14 -4.49 -16.92 -22.42
N PRO A 15 -3.36 -16.52 -23.03
CA PRO A 15 -2.15 -16.23 -22.26
C PRO A 15 -2.24 -14.94 -21.41
N ALA A 16 -3.04 -13.95 -21.81
CA ALA A 16 -3.23 -12.72 -21.04
C ALA A 16 -4.07 -12.95 -19.77
N ALA A 17 -5.10 -13.80 -19.85
CA ALA A 17 -5.91 -14.18 -18.69
C ALA A 17 -5.12 -15.05 -17.69
N PHE A 18 -4.24 -15.93 -18.17
CA PHE A 18 -3.39 -16.76 -17.31
C PHE A 18 -2.29 -15.95 -16.59
N ALA A 19 -1.76 -14.89 -17.20
CA ALA A 19 -0.77 -14.03 -16.53
C ALA A 19 -1.37 -13.20 -15.38
N ALA A 20 -2.60 -12.68 -15.55
CA ALA A 20 -3.31 -11.95 -14.50
C ALA A 20 -3.76 -12.88 -13.34
N ALA A 21 -4.23 -14.09 -13.67
CA ALA A 21 -4.64 -15.08 -12.66
C ALA A 21 -3.43 -15.66 -11.88
N ALA A 22 -2.28 -15.84 -12.53
CA ALA A 22 -1.06 -16.31 -11.87
C ALA A 22 -0.49 -15.28 -10.89
N TRP A 23 -0.58 -13.98 -11.19
CA TRP A 23 -0.13 -12.93 -10.27
C TRP A 23 -1.03 -12.81 -9.04
N TRP A 24 -2.34 -13.02 -9.20
CA TRP A 24 -3.29 -13.08 -8.09
C TRP A 24 -3.08 -14.31 -7.21
N HIS A 25 -2.82 -15.48 -7.79
CA HIS A 25 -2.60 -16.73 -7.04
C HIS A 25 -1.28 -16.76 -6.26
N VAL A 26 -0.19 -16.16 -6.77
CA VAL A 26 1.10 -16.11 -6.06
C VAL A 26 1.05 -15.20 -4.82
N ARG A 27 0.17 -14.19 -4.79
CA ARG A 27 -0.07 -13.36 -3.60
C ARG A 27 -1.14 -13.93 -2.65
N ALA A 28 -2.00 -14.82 -3.13
CA ALA A 28 -3.16 -15.32 -2.38
C ALA A 28 -2.97 -16.71 -1.75
N GLN A 29 -1.74 -17.24 -1.65
CA GLN A 29 -1.53 -18.49 -0.93
C GLN A 29 -1.36 -18.24 0.58
N PRO A 30 -2.34 -18.65 1.42
CA PRO A 30 -2.08 -18.82 2.85
C PRO A 30 -1.05 -19.95 3.02
N ALA A 31 -0.12 -19.77 3.96
CA ALA A 31 0.80 -20.81 4.38
C ALA A 31 0.03 -21.94 5.08
N GLU A 32 -0.45 -22.92 4.32
CA GLU A 32 -1.01 -24.15 4.85
C GLU A 32 0.12 -25.11 5.26
N HIS A 33 0.46 -25.02 6.55
CA HIS A 33 0.67 -26.13 7.48
C HIS A 33 1.49 -27.35 7.00
N ALA A 34 2.78 -27.34 7.34
CA ALA A 34 3.49 -28.55 7.74
C ALA A 34 2.97 -29.00 9.11
N ARG A 35 1.82 -29.69 9.14
CA ARG A 35 1.45 -30.59 10.24
C ARG A 35 1.82 -32.00 9.84
N ASP A 36 2.98 -32.45 10.29
CA ASP A 36 3.16 -33.81 10.82
C ASP A 36 4.54 -33.96 11.46
N ARG A 37 4.56 -33.84 12.79
CA ARG A 37 5.32 -34.67 13.74
C ARG A 37 5.08 -34.14 15.15
N ALA A 38 4.10 -34.74 15.81
CA ALA A 38 4.00 -34.66 17.26
C ALA A 38 5.09 -35.55 17.88
N VAL A 39 5.93 -34.96 18.71
CA VAL A 39 6.73 -35.67 19.74
C VAL A 39 6.22 -35.14 21.08
N PRO A 40 5.76 -36.00 22.01
CA PRO A 40 5.24 -35.53 23.28
C PRO A 40 6.41 -35.18 24.21
N VAL A 41 6.47 -33.91 24.64
CA VAL A 41 7.27 -33.52 25.80
C VAL A 41 6.29 -33.03 26.87
N ALA A 42 6.17 -33.82 27.92
CA ALA A 42 5.50 -33.41 29.15
C ALA A 42 6.37 -32.34 29.83
N ALA A 43 5.78 -31.19 30.18
CA ALA A 43 6.42 -30.22 31.05
C ALA A 43 5.39 -29.53 31.95
N HIS A 44 5.76 -29.43 33.22
CA HIS A 44 4.94 -29.08 34.36
C HIS A 44 4.28 -27.69 34.28
N VAL A 45 3.03 -27.64 34.75
CA VAL A 45 2.30 -26.42 35.08
C VAL A 45 2.96 -25.76 36.29
N THR A 46 3.49 -24.55 36.10
CA THR A 46 3.75 -23.61 37.20
C THR A 46 2.89 -22.38 36.95
N GLN A 47 1.91 -22.14 37.82
CA GLN A 47 1.07 -20.95 37.77
C GLN A 47 1.93 -19.71 38.08
N VAL A 48 1.93 -18.73 37.19
CA VAL A 48 2.42 -17.37 37.44
C VAL A 48 1.24 -16.44 37.22
N GLY A 49 0.96 -15.62 38.24
CA GLY A 49 -0.29 -14.89 38.42
C GLY A 49 -0.57 -13.82 37.36
N ASP A 50 -1.87 -13.57 37.20
CA ASP A 50 -2.45 -12.53 36.37
C ASP A 50 -1.90 -11.15 36.72
N THR A 51 -1.24 -10.52 35.76
CA THR A 51 -1.13 -9.06 35.71
C THR A 51 -1.30 -8.63 34.27
N ALA A 52 -2.55 -8.31 33.92
CA ALA A 52 -2.88 -7.79 32.60
C ALA A 52 -2.15 -6.45 32.35
N PRO A 53 -1.42 -6.28 31.23
CA PRO A 53 -0.86 -4.99 30.87
C PRO A 53 -2.00 -4.03 30.50
N GLN A 54 -2.08 -2.89 31.17
CA GLN A 54 -2.99 -1.81 30.77
C GLN A 54 -2.53 -1.22 29.44
N PRO A 55 -3.44 -0.96 28.48
CA PRO A 55 -3.09 -0.27 27.25
C PRO A 55 -2.74 1.19 27.56
N LEU A 56 -1.51 1.59 27.22
CA LEU A 56 -1.08 2.99 27.18
C LEU A 56 -1.95 3.74 26.16
N VAL A 57 -2.95 4.47 26.65
CA VAL A 57 -3.70 5.45 25.85
C VAL A 57 -2.81 6.68 25.69
N VAL A 58 -1.92 6.65 24.70
CA VAL A 58 -1.26 7.86 24.22
C VAL A 58 -2.30 8.63 23.42
N LYS A 59 -2.56 9.89 23.80
CA LYS A 59 -3.46 10.80 23.06
C LYS A 59 -2.83 11.12 21.69
N GLU A 60 -3.09 10.28 20.69
CA GLU A 60 -2.66 10.47 19.29
C GLU A 60 -3.43 11.58 18.54
N HIS A 61 -4.60 12.00 19.05
CA HIS A 61 -5.48 12.97 18.38
C HIS A 61 -4.84 14.34 18.10
N GLY A 62 -3.71 14.69 18.73
CA GLY A 62 -3.07 16.00 18.58
C GLY A 62 -2.01 16.10 17.50
N THR A 63 -1.39 14.99 17.08
CA THR A 63 -0.16 15.03 16.26
C THR A 63 -0.44 14.84 14.77
N ALA A 64 -1.51 14.11 14.41
CA ALA A 64 -1.88 13.85 13.02
C ALA A 64 -2.36 15.11 12.27
N LEU A 65 -2.99 16.07 12.99
CA LEU A 65 -3.50 17.30 12.39
C LEU A 65 -2.42 18.37 12.09
N GLN A 66 -1.17 18.14 12.52
CA GLN A 66 -0.05 19.07 12.33
C GLN A 66 1.14 18.43 11.62
N LEU A 67 0.88 17.59 10.61
CA LEU A 67 1.90 17.21 9.65
C LEU A 67 2.28 18.46 8.84
N SER A 68 3.47 18.99 9.07
CA SER A 68 4.06 19.97 8.14
C SER A 68 4.12 19.30 6.78
N HIS A 69 3.46 19.88 5.78
CA HIS A 69 3.52 19.42 4.38
C HIS A 69 4.97 19.21 3.91
N ARG A 70 5.94 19.96 4.47
CA ARG A 70 7.36 19.79 4.17
C ARG A 70 7.92 18.45 4.62
N ASP A 71 7.37 17.80 5.63
CA ASP A 71 7.85 16.50 6.10
C ASP A 71 7.15 15.32 5.40
N ALA A 72 6.23 15.58 4.45
CA ALA A 72 5.62 14.53 3.63
C ALA A 72 6.62 13.99 2.59
N VAL A 73 6.58 12.69 2.30
CA VAL A 73 7.44 12.07 1.27
C VAL A 73 7.19 12.72 -0.10
N GLU A 74 5.93 13.09 -0.35
CA GLU A 74 5.40 13.73 -1.54
C GLU A 74 6.12 15.06 -1.85
N ALA A 75 6.44 15.83 -0.82
CA ALA A 75 7.07 17.14 -0.97
C ALA A 75 8.59 17.08 -1.22
N GLN A 76 9.20 15.89 -1.19
CA GLN A 76 10.64 15.72 -1.19
C GLN A 76 11.19 15.39 -2.59
N PRO A 77 12.01 16.28 -3.19
CA PRO A 77 12.59 16.06 -4.51
C PRO A 77 13.81 15.13 -4.48
N ASP A 78 14.55 15.07 -3.37
CA ASP A 78 15.71 14.19 -3.18
C ASP A 78 15.41 13.23 -2.02
N LEU A 79 15.00 12.02 -2.38
CA LEU A 79 14.64 10.99 -1.42
C LEU A 79 15.85 10.29 -0.80
N TYR A 80 17.02 10.34 -1.44
CA TYR A 80 18.23 9.78 -0.87
C TYR A 80 18.70 10.62 0.34
N HIS A 81 18.83 11.93 0.16
CA HIS A 81 19.16 12.83 1.25
C HIS A 81 18.06 12.85 2.33
N TYR A 82 16.79 12.84 1.93
CA TYR A 82 15.68 12.76 2.88
C TYR A 82 15.72 11.47 3.72
N ALA A 83 16.03 10.31 3.12
CA ALA A 83 16.20 9.06 3.85
C ALA A 83 17.32 9.15 4.91
N GLN A 84 18.45 9.80 4.60
CA GLN A 84 19.53 10.00 5.57
C GLN A 84 19.06 10.84 6.78
N GLN A 85 18.26 11.87 6.55
CA GLN A 85 17.66 12.67 7.63
C GLN A 85 16.68 11.85 8.47
N LEU A 86 15.82 11.07 7.81
CA LEU A 86 14.88 10.19 8.49
C LEU A 86 15.59 9.14 9.35
N GLN A 87 16.68 8.55 8.87
CA GLN A 87 17.49 7.62 9.66
C GLN A 87 17.99 8.24 10.97
N GLN A 88 18.37 9.53 10.97
CA GLN A 88 18.78 10.22 12.19
C GLN A 88 17.60 10.36 13.16
N LYS A 89 16.41 10.72 12.67
CA LYS A 89 15.18 10.82 13.48
C LYS A 89 14.74 9.46 14.02
N VAL A 90 14.86 8.39 13.21
CA VAL A 90 14.58 7.01 13.63
C VAL A 90 15.49 6.59 14.78
N ARG A 91 16.79 6.91 14.71
CA ARG A 91 17.74 6.66 15.82
C ARG A 91 17.39 7.44 17.09
N ALA A 92 16.69 8.57 16.95
CA ALA A 92 16.16 9.36 18.06
C ALA A 92 14.78 8.86 18.56
N GLY A 93 14.23 7.78 17.98
CA GLY A 93 12.96 7.18 18.40
C GLY A 93 11.71 7.73 17.71
N ASP A 94 11.84 8.51 16.63
CA ASP A 94 10.69 9.04 15.88
C ASP A 94 10.03 7.92 15.04
N ALA A 95 8.86 7.46 15.52
CA ALA A 95 8.09 6.40 14.87
C ALA A 95 7.58 6.81 13.48
N GLN A 96 7.16 8.06 13.32
CA GLN A 96 6.64 8.56 12.04
C GLN A 96 7.76 8.73 11.02
N ALA A 97 8.96 9.13 11.47
CA ALA A 97 10.13 9.11 10.60
C ALA A 97 10.45 7.68 10.12
N GLY A 98 10.29 6.67 10.98
CA GLY A 98 10.43 5.27 10.62
C GLY A 98 9.43 4.82 9.55
N TRP A 99 8.17 5.22 9.70
CA TRP A 99 7.14 4.98 8.69
C TRP A 99 7.51 5.61 7.34
N ARG A 100 7.85 6.89 7.31
CA ARG A 100 8.23 7.59 6.08
C ARG A 100 9.48 7.00 5.44
N LEU A 101 10.45 6.57 6.26
CA LEU A 101 11.66 5.92 5.76
C LEU A 101 11.30 4.62 5.02
N SER A 102 10.36 3.84 5.55
CA SER A 102 9.87 2.65 4.86
C SER A 102 9.22 2.97 3.52
N ARG A 103 8.48 4.10 3.42
CA ARG A 103 7.85 4.55 2.17
C ARG A 103 8.90 4.95 1.14
N VAL A 104 9.96 5.65 1.55
CA VAL A 104 11.09 5.98 0.67
C VAL A 104 11.77 4.72 0.15
N TYR A 105 12.05 3.75 1.04
CA TYR A 105 12.66 2.49 0.64
C TYR A 105 11.80 1.69 -0.33
N ASP A 106 10.48 1.62 -0.10
CA ASP A 106 9.54 0.93 -0.98
C ASP A 106 9.48 1.58 -2.37
N TYR A 107 9.40 2.92 -2.40
CA TYR A 107 9.37 3.70 -3.64
C TYR A 107 10.66 3.58 -4.46
N CYS A 108 11.82 3.64 -3.80
CA CYS A 108 13.13 3.65 -4.46
C CYS A 108 13.74 2.27 -4.71
N ALA A 109 13.22 1.19 -4.11
CA ALA A 109 13.80 -0.14 -4.23
C ALA A 109 13.98 -0.62 -5.69
N PRO A 110 13.02 -0.44 -6.62
CA PRO A 110 13.21 -0.86 -8.01
C PRO A 110 14.36 -0.14 -8.72
N TYR A 111 14.57 1.14 -8.44
CA TYR A 111 15.70 1.92 -8.95
C TYR A 111 17.01 1.47 -8.31
N ALA A 112 17.04 1.38 -6.98
CA ALA A 112 18.24 1.05 -6.20
C ALA A 112 18.81 -0.33 -6.52
N ALA A 113 17.97 -1.29 -6.90
CA ALA A 113 18.40 -2.64 -7.27
C ALA A 113 19.38 -2.66 -8.46
N SER A 114 19.20 -1.77 -9.44
CA SER A 114 20.12 -1.60 -10.57
C SER A 114 19.89 -0.25 -11.26
N PRO A 115 20.57 0.84 -10.84
CA PRO A 115 20.40 2.15 -11.47
C PRO A 115 20.73 2.14 -12.97
N SER A 116 21.75 1.39 -13.39
CA SER A 116 22.12 1.25 -14.80
C SER A 116 21.10 0.45 -15.60
N GLY A 117 20.54 -0.63 -15.02
CA GLY A 117 19.47 -1.40 -15.65
C GLY A 117 18.20 -0.56 -15.77
N TYR A 118 17.86 0.18 -14.70
CA TYR A 118 16.71 1.08 -14.68
C TYR A 118 16.80 2.13 -15.78
N ALA A 119 17.98 2.74 -15.97
CA ALA A 119 18.24 3.71 -17.03
C ALA A 119 18.17 3.09 -18.43
N ALA A 120 18.70 1.88 -18.62
CA ALA A 120 18.60 1.17 -19.90
C ALA A 120 17.15 0.86 -20.28
N ASP A 121 16.34 0.38 -19.33
CA ASP A 121 14.91 0.15 -19.52
C ASP A 121 14.18 1.46 -19.85
N SER A 122 14.46 2.54 -19.12
CA SER A 122 13.88 3.86 -19.39
C SER A 122 14.23 4.36 -20.80
N ALA A 123 15.48 4.20 -21.24
CA ALA A 123 15.89 4.57 -22.60
C ALA A 123 15.16 3.75 -23.68
N TRP A 124 14.91 2.45 -23.43
CA TRP A 124 14.10 1.64 -24.34
C TRP A 124 12.65 2.14 -24.41
N LEU A 125 12.05 2.52 -23.28
CA LEU A 125 10.70 3.09 -23.24
C LEU A 125 10.62 4.44 -23.96
N ALA A 126 11.64 5.29 -23.82
CA ALA A 126 11.72 6.58 -24.51
C ALA A 126 11.70 6.46 -26.04
N ALA A 127 12.18 5.33 -26.58
CA ALA A 127 12.16 5.06 -28.02
C ALA A 127 10.75 4.71 -28.55
N GLN A 128 9.79 4.44 -27.67
CA GLN A 128 8.42 4.08 -28.02
C GLN A 128 7.49 5.30 -28.03
N ARG A 129 6.42 5.26 -28.85
CA ARG A 129 5.47 6.38 -29.00
C ARG A 129 4.05 6.09 -28.51
N THR A 130 3.81 4.93 -27.91
CA THR A 130 2.48 4.57 -27.38
C THR A 130 2.18 5.41 -26.13
N PRO A 131 0.99 6.04 -25.99
CA PRO A 131 0.70 6.95 -24.88
C PRO A 131 0.98 6.38 -23.48
N GLY A 132 0.55 5.13 -23.20
CA GLY A 132 0.83 4.50 -21.91
C GLY A 132 2.32 4.25 -21.64
N VAL A 133 3.12 4.05 -22.69
CA VAL A 133 4.58 3.90 -22.57
C VAL A 133 5.24 5.25 -22.31
N VAL A 134 4.74 6.32 -22.93
CA VAL A 134 5.21 7.69 -22.66
C VAL A 134 4.94 8.07 -21.20
N ALA A 135 3.75 7.77 -20.68
CA ALA A 135 3.43 7.98 -19.26
C ALA A 135 4.34 7.15 -18.34
N MET A 136 4.60 5.89 -18.68
CA MET A 136 5.52 5.03 -17.93
C MET A 136 6.95 5.56 -17.92
N HIS A 137 7.45 6.04 -19.06
CA HIS A 137 8.75 6.69 -19.13
C HIS A 137 8.82 7.91 -18.21
N ALA A 138 7.84 8.81 -18.27
CA ALA A 138 7.79 10.00 -17.41
C ALA A 138 7.75 9.65 -15.91
N ALA A 139 6.96 8.65 -15.53
CA ALA A 139 6.91 8.15 -14.16
C ALA A 139 8.27 7.59 -13.71
N ARG A 140 8.94 6.81 -14.57
CA ARG A 140 10.27 6.27 -14.27
C ARG A 140 11.35 7.36 -14.17
N GLU A 141 11.29 8.40 -15.00
CA GLU A 141 12.20 9.55 -14.88
C GLU A 141 12.03 10.26 -13.54
N ARG A 142 10.80 10.44 -13.06
CA ARG A 142 10.54 10.99 -11.71
C ARG A 142 11.15 10.12 -10.62
N VAL A 143 10.98 8.79 -10.69
CA VAL A 143 11.61 7.87 -9.74
C VAL A 143 13.13 8.01 -9.79
N ALA A 144 13.74 7.98 -10.97
CA ALA A 144 15.18 8.06 -11.15
C ALA A 144 15.75 9.39 -10.61
N GLN A 145 15.08 10.51 -10.89
CA GLN A 145 15.47 11.82 -10.37
C GLN A 145 15.42 11.86 -8.84
N ARG A 146 14.33 11.37 -8.25
CA ARG A 146 14.11 11.45 -6.80
C ARG A 146 14.94 10.46 -6.01
N CYS A 147 15.21 9.29 -6.57
CA CYS A 147 15.97 8.22 -5.92
C CYS A 147 17.47 8.25 -6.28
N ALA A 148 17.92 9.25 -7.04
CA ALA A 148 19.33 9.43 -7.36
C ALA A 148 20.18 9.46 -6.07
N GLY A 149 21.23 8.66 -6.04
CA GLY A 149 22.09 8.48 -4.85
C GLY A 149 21.95 7.10 -4.22
N PHE A 150 20.78 6.44 -4.36
CA PHE A 150 20.65 5.04 -3.99
C PHE A 150 21.43 4.13 -4.95
N ALA A 151 22.05 3.09 -4.40
CA ALA A 151 22.86 2.11 -5.09
C ALA A 151 22.50 0.68 -4.60
N PRO A 152 22.92 -0.37 -5.35
CA PRO A 152 22.65 -1.75 -4.94
C PRO A 152 23.20 -2.10 -3.55
N THR A 153 24.27 -1.42 -3.12
CA THR A 153 24.88 -1.59 -1.80
C THR A 153 24.01 -1.12 -0.64
N ASP A 154 22.99 -0.28 -0.88
CA ASP A 154 22.04 0.14 0.15
C ASP A 154 21.08 -0.98 0.55
N GLY A 155 20.99 -2.06 -0.26
CA GLY A 155 20.27 -3.28 0.11
C GLY A 155 18.76 -3.10 0.26
N LEU A 156 18.17 -2.10 -0.40
CA LEU A 156 16.72 -1.88 -0.37
C LEU A 156 15.99 -3.12 -0.88
N SER A 157 15.08 -3.65 -0.07
CA SER A 157 14.33 -4.86 -0.38
C SER A 157 12.99 -4.86 0.34
N SER A 158 12.04 -5.66 -0.13
CA SER A 158 10.73 -5.83 0.54
C SER A 158 10.87 -6.25 1.99
N ARG A 159 11.89 -7.06 2.33
CA ARG A 159 12.21 -7.44 3.71
C ARG A 159 12.62 -6.24 4.56
N VAL A 160 13.52 -5.38 4.04
CA VAL A 160 13.96 -4.18 4.74
C VAL A 160 12.78 -3.21 4.94
N VAL A 161 11.92 -3.06 3.94
CA VAL A 161 10.69 -2.26 4.05
C VAL A 161 9.76 -2.82 5.13
N ALA A 162 9.50 -4.12 5.12
CA ALA A 162 8.64 -4.77 6.12
C ALA A 162 9.20 -4.63 7.55
N GLN A 163 10.51 -4.84 7.72
CA GLN A 163 11.17 -4.67 9.02
C GLN A 163 11.04 -3.22 9.52
N GLN A 164 11.31 -2.24 8.65
CA GLN A 164 11.20 -0.83 9.01
C GLN A 164 9.76 -0.42 9.37
N ARG A 165 8.75 -0.98 8.68
CA ARG A 165 7.33 -0.80 9.02
C ARG A 165 7.00 -1.44 10.36
N GLN A 166 7.49 -2.64 10.63
CA GLN A 166 7.26 -3.30 11.90
C GLN A 166 7.86 -2.51 13.07
N ASP A 167 9.08 -2.01 12.92
CA ASP A 167 9.75 -1.20 13.94
C ASP A 167 9.00 0.12 14.18
N ALA A 168 8.56 0.80 13.11
CA ALA A 168 7.75 2.01 13.20
C ALA A 168 6.38 1.76 13.85
N ALA A 169 5.73 0.64 13.53
CA ALA A 169 4.45 0.25 14.12
C ALA A 169 4.59 -0.01 15.62
N ARG A 170 5.64 -0.74 16.04
CA ARG A 170 5.94 -0.98 17.47
C ARG A 170 6.30 0.31 18.21
N ALA A 171 6.90 1.28 17.52
CA ALA A 171 7.20 2.59 18.06
C ALA A 171 5.98 3.55 18.09
N GLY A 172 4.82 3.13 17.57
CA GLY A 172 3.56 3.89 17.65
C GLY A 172 3.17 4.66 16.39
N SER A 173 3.66 4.30 15.20
CA SER A 173 3.12 4.86 13.95
C SER A 173 1.87 4.08 13.51
N LEU A 174 0.70 4.73 13.58
CA LEU A 174 -0.58 4.16 13.17
C LEU A 174 -0.59 3.73 11.69
N ALA A 175 -0.02 4.54 10.80
CA ALA A 175 0.08 4.20 9.37
C ALA A 175 0.98 2.97 9.14
N ALA A 176 2.08 2.84 9.89
CA ALA A 176 2.92 1.64 9.82
C ALA A 176 2.18 0.40 10.35
N GLU A 177 1.43 0.53 11.43
CA GLU A 177 0.61 -0.55 11.99
C GLU A 177 -0.48 -1.01 11.00
N ALA A 178 -1.14 -0.06 10.34
CA ALA A 178 -2.08 -0.33 9.24
C ALA A 178 -1.39 -1.05 8.06
N ALA A 179 -0.19 -0.62 7.68
CA ALA A 179 0.58 -1.28 6.63
C ALA A 179 0.99 -2.71 7.01
N MET A 180 1.29 -2.98 8.28
CA MET A 180 1.58 -4.34 8.75
C MET A 180 0.34 -5.24 8.65
N LEU A 181 -0.85 -4.72 8.96
CA LEU A 181 -2.09 -5.44 8.68
C LEU A 181 -2.23 -5.70 7.18
N ALA A 182 -2.00 -4.68 6.33
CA ALA A 182 -2.04 -4.78 4.86
C ALA A 182 -1.10 -5.86 4.30
N LEU A 183 0.10 -6.01 4.90
CA LEU A 183 1.07 -7.05 4.56
C LEU A 183 0.67 -8.46 5.04
N GLY A 184 -0.38 -8.59 5.85
CA GLY A 184 -0.79 -9.86 6.45
C GLY A 184 0.03 -10.25 7.70
N GLU A 185 0.82 -9.32 8.23
CA GLU A 185 1.68 -9.50 9.40
C GLU A 185 1.30 -8.50 10.52
N PRO A 186 0.03 -8.49 10.99
CA PRO A 186 -0.39 -7.54 12.02
C PRO A 186 0.40 -7.76 13.32
N LEU A 187 0.53 -6.70 14.15
CA LEU A 187 1.23 -6.84 15.44
C LEU A 187 0.54 -7.85 16.36
N HIS A 188 -0.79 -7.98 16.24
CA HIS A 188 -1.56 -9.03 16.87
C HIS A 188 -2.55 -9.67 15.88
N ALA A 189 -2.68 -10.99 15.93
CA ALA A 189 -3.56 -11.73 15.01
C ALA A 189 -5.04 -11.76 15.44
N SER A 190 -5.41 -11.19 16.59
CA SER A 190 -6.76 -11.33 17.13
C SER A 190 -7.79 -10.53 16.32
N PRO A 191 -9.02 -11.07 16.12
CA PRO A 191 -10.12 -10.33 15.48
C PRO A 191 -10.38 -8.96 16.13
N GLY A 192 -10.38 -8.92 17.46
CA GLY A 192 -10.59 -7.68 18.22
C GLY A 192 -9.51 -6.62 17.95
N TYR A 193 -8.26 -7.04 17.78
CA TYR A 193 -7.17 -6.12 17.43
C TYR A 193 -7.36 -5.53 16.03
N LYS A 194 -7.68 -6.35 15.02
CA LYS A 194 -7.93 -5.86 13.66
C LYS A 194 -9.04 -4.81 13.64
N ARG A 195 -10.18 -5.12 14.28
CA ARG A 195 -11.31 -4.19 14.39
C ARG A 195 -10.91 -2.88 15.08
N ALA A 196 -10.20 -2.98 16.20
CA ALA A 196 -9.72 -1.79 16.92
C ALA A 196 -8.75 -0.95 16.09
N LEU A 197 -7.87 -1.58 15.29
CA LEU A 197 -6.98 -0.86 14.39
C LEU A 197 -7.76 -0.09 13.32
N VAL A 198 -8.74 -0.71 12.66
CA VAL A 198 -9.59 -0.02 11.67
C VAL A 198 -10.32 1.17 12.29
N GLN A 199 -10.86 1.01 13.51
CA GLN A 199 -11.50 2.10 14.25
C GLN A 199 -10.55 3.26 14.53
N ARG A 200 -9.31 2.99 14.95
CA ARG A 200 -8.30 4.03 15.18
C ARG A 200 -7.93 4.76 13.88
N VAL A 201 -7.77 4.02 12.77
CA VAL A 201 -7.50 4.63 11.46
C VAL A 201 -8.64 5.59 11.08
N LEU A 202 -9.90 5.14 11.14
CA LEU A 202 -11.06 6.00 10.86
C LEU A 202 -11.12 7.24 11.76
N ALA A 203 -10.92 7.06 13.07
CA ALA A 203 -10.96 8.15 14.05
C ALA A 203 -9.80 9.15 13.86
N SER A 204 -8.63 8.69 13.39
CA SER A 204 -7.45 9.55 13.19
C SER A 204 -7.61 10.54 12.05
N ARG A 205 -8.43 10.20 11.03
CA ARG A 205 -8.53 10.94 9.76
C ARG A 205 -7.17 11.13 9.06
N ASP A 206 -6.16 10.33 9.41
CA ASP A 206 -4.82 10.42 8.82
C ASP A 206 -4.82 9.84 7.41
N PRO A 207 -4.60 10.66 6.35
CA PRO A 207 -4.58 10.18 4.99
C PRO A 207 -3.51 9.10 4.73
N GLU A 208 -2.36 9.14 5.41
CA GLU A 208 -1.33 8.11 5.26
C GLU A 208 -1.79 6.76 5.84
N ALA A 209 -2.51 6.79 6.97
CA ALA A 209 -3.04 5.58 7.60
C ALA A 209 -4.18 4.96 6.78
N TYR A 210 -5.07 5.79 6.21
CA TYR A 210 -6.11 5.32 5.27
C TYR A 210 -5.49 4.62 4.06
N LEU A 211 -4.50 5.24 3.42
CA LEU A 211 -3.81 4.66 2.27
C LEU A 211 -3.09 3.36 2.65
N ALA A 212 -2.37 3.35 3.77
CA ALA A 212 -1.64 2.18 4.25
C ALA A 212 -2.56 1.00 4.58
N LEU A 213 -3.77 1.27 5.09
CA LEU A 213 -4.78 0.26 5.40
C LEU A 213 -5.47 -0.27 4.15
N ALA A 214 -5.57 0.52 3.07
CA ALA A 214 -6.43 0.22 1.92
C ALA A 214 -6.29 -1.22 1.35
N PRO A 215 -5.09 -1.80 1.15
CA PRO A 215 -4.98 -3.17 0.66
C PRO A 215 -5.56 -4.21 1.63
N ALA A 216 -5.67 -3.87 2.93
CA ALA A 216 -6.39 -4.66 3.93
C ALA A 216 -7.88 -4.74 3.75
N MET A 217 -8.45 -3.72 3.15
CA MET A 217 -9.89 -3.55 3.11
C MET A 217 -10.49 -4.02 1.80
N GLY A 218 -9.68 -4.27 0.76
CA GLY A 218 -10.14 -4.82 -0.51
C GLY A 218 -10.64 -6.27 -0.42
N ALA A 219 -10.61 -6.97 -1.55
CA ALA A 219 -11.16 -8.33 -1.69
C ALA A 219 -10.59 -9.35 -0.67
N ARG A 220 -9.37 -9.15 -0.16
CA ARG A 220 -8.76 -10.05 0.85
C ARG A 220 -9.45 -10.02 2.22
N ALA A 221 -10.24 -8.99 2.50
CA ALA A 221 -11.08 -8.91 3.70
C ALA A 221 -12.44 -9.62 3.54
N SER A 222 -12.73 -10.20 2.36
CA SER A 222 -14.00 -10.88 2.12
C SER A 222 -14.13 -12.09 3.05
N GLY A 223 -15.23 -12.15 3.81
CA GLY A 223 -15.47 -13.21 4.79
C GLY A 223 -14.72 -13.05 6.13
N ASP A 224 -14.02 -11.93 6.37
CA ASP A 224 -13.44 -11.64 7.68
C ASP A 224 -14.52 -11.00 8.58
N ASP A 225 -15.12 -11.81 9.46
CA ASP A 225 -16.17 -11.38 10.41
C ASP A 225 -15.72 -10.20 11.30
N SER A 226 -14.41 -10.04 11.55
CA SER A 226 -13.91 -8.92 12.35
C SER A 226 -14.11 -7.56 11.68
N LEU A 227 -14.28 -7.56 10.36
CA LEU A 227 -14.44 -6.37 9.52
C LEU A 227 -15.90 -6.15 9.10
N GLN A 228 -16.84 -6.95 9.61
CA GLN A 228 -18.26 -6.75 9.35
C GLN A 228 -18.71 -5.34 9.77
N GLY A 229 -19.44 -4.68 8.87
CA GLY A 229 -19.95 -3.31 9.05
C GLY A 229 -18.98 -2.21 8.63
N TYR A 230 -17.75 -2.53 8.19
CA TYR A 230 -16.85 -1.57 7.56
C TYR A 230 -16.93 -1.65 6.03
N VAL A 231 -16.41 -0.62 5.36
CA VAL A 231 -16.10 -0.67 3.93
C VAL A 231 -14.93 -1.65 3.74
N ALA A 232 -15.24 -2.93 3.62
CA ALA A 232 -14.26 -4.01 3.61
C ALA A 232 -14.76 -5.21 2.78
N GLY A 233 -13.84 -5.99 2.21
CA GLY A 233 -14.14 -7.28 1.56
C GLY A 233 -14.86 -7.18 0.22
N ASP A 234 -15.05 -5.96 -0.29
CA ASP A 234 -15.61 -5.66 -1.60
C ASP A 234 -14.49 -5.41 -2.62
N GLN A 235 -14.75 -5.72 -3.89
CA GLN A 235 -13.82 -5.50 -5.01
C GLN A 235 -13.41 -4.02 -5.18
N PHE A 236 -14.24 -3.09 -4.72
CA PHE A 236 -14.00 -1.65 -4.78
C PHE A 236 -13.52 -1.05 -3.47
N ALA A 237 -13.55 -1.79 -2.36
CA ALA A 237 -13.24 -1.24 -1.04
C ALA A 237 -11.81 -0.67 -0.97
N GLU A 238 -10.80 -1.39 -1.50
CA GLU A 238 -9.43 -0.87 -1.53
C GLU A 238 -9.34 0.48 -2.26
N LEU A 239 -9.98 0.60 -3.43
CA LEU A 239 -10.02 1.86 -4.18
C LEU A 239 -10.75 2.95 -3.40
N ALA A 240 -11.87 2.63 -2.74
CA ALA A 240 -12.60 3.59 -1.92
C ALA A 240 -11.74 4.13 -0.76
N TRP A 241 -10.95 3.28 -0.10
CA TRP A 241 -10.00 3.72 0.94
C TRP A 241 -8.89 4.62 0.39
N GLN A 242 -8.36 4.31 -0.80
CA GLN A 242 -7.36 5.15 -1.47
C GLN A 242 -7.94 6.52 -1.87
N VAL A 243 -9.14 6.55 -2.44
CA VAL A 243 -9.83 7.80 -2.79
C VAL A 243 -10.20 8.60 -1.54
N ALA A 244 -10.62 7.93 -0.46
CA ALA A 244 -10.86 8.59 0.83
C ALA A 244 -9.58 9.25 1.37
N ALA A 245 -8.42 8.58 1.28
CA ALA A 245 -7.13 9.19 1.64
C ALA A 245 -6.85 10.48 0.84
N CYS A 246 -7.13 10.49 -0.47
CA CYS A 246 -7.02 11.69 -1.30
C CYS A 246 -7.94 12.82 -0.80
N ARG A 247 -9.21 12.51 -0.49
CA ARG A 247 -10.18 13.49 0.04
C ARG A 247 -9.77 14.02 1.42
N LEU A 248 -9.01 13.25 2.19
CA LEU A 248 -8.43 13.65 3.49
C LEU A 248 -7.11 14.42 3.38
N GLY A 249 -6.65 14.74 2.17
CA GLY A 249 -5.49 15.60 1.93
C GLY A 249 -4.20 14.89 1.54
N LEU A 250 -4.25 13.59 1.21
CA LEU A 250 -3.13 12.95 0.52
C LEU A 250 -2.92 13.60 -0.86
N ASP A 251 -1.67 13.87 -1.24
CA ASP A 251 -1.39 14.26 -2.62
C ASP A 251 -1.66 13.07 -3.56
N CYS A 252 -2.67 13.26 -4.40
CA CYS A 252 -3.13 12.31 -5.40
C CYS A 252 -3.05 12.89 -6.81
N SER A 253 -2.29 13.97 -7.00
CA SER A 253 -2.06 14.58 -8.31
C SER A 253 -1.33 13.62 -9.26
N ALA A 254 -1.29 13.95 -10.55
CA ALA A 254 -0.66 13.13 -11.59
C ALA A 254 0.84 12.85 -11.34
N ASP A 255 1.52 13.75 -10.63
CA ASP A 255 2.94 13.62 -10.29
C ASP A 255 3.18 13.09 -8.86
N SER A 256 2.11 12.79 -8.12
CA SER A 256 2.18 12.25 -6.77
C SER A 256 2.98 10.94 -6.70
N THR A 257 3.48 10.63 -5.50
CA THR A 257 4.17 9.36 -5.25
C THR A 257 3.25 8.16 -5.52
N LEU A 258 1.94 8.27 -5.21
CA LEU A 258 0.94 7.23 -5.45
C LEU A 258 0.79 6.93 -6.95
N VAL A 259 0.46 7.94 -7.76
CA VAL A 259 0.27 7.77 -9.22
C VAL A 259 1.56 7.32 -9.89
N THR A 260 2.69 7.91 -9.50
CA THR A 260 4.00 7.52 -10.04
C THR A 260 4.33 6.05 -9.73
N SER A 261 4.02 5.56 -8.53
CA SER A 261 4.27 4.15 -8.15
C SER A 261 3.39 3.18 -8.93
N TYR A 262 2.09 3.50 -9.09
CA TYR A 262 1.18 2.69 -9.91
C TYR A 262 1.70 2.51 -11.33
N CYS A 263 2.20 3.59 -11.93
CA CYS A 263 2.68 3.56 -13.30
C CYS A 263 4.09 2.94 -13.42
N ALA A 264 5.09 3.44 -12.68
CA ALA A 264 6.48 3.00 -12.82
C ALA A 264 6.73 1.57 -12.29
N ASN A 265 6.01 1.15 -11.23
CA ASN A 265 6.27 -0.11 -10.55
C ASN A 265 5.20 -1.18 -10.85
N ALA A 266 3.95 -0.79 -11.10
CA ALA A 266 2.87 -1.74 -11.42
C ALA A 266 2.44 -1.72 -12.90
N GLY A 267 2.97 -0.80 -13.72
CA GLY A 267 2.60 -0.67 -15.14
C GLY A 267 1.18 -0.14 -15.38
N ILE A 268 0.53 0.39 -14.33
CA ILE A 268 -0.82 0.93 -14.37
C ILE A 268 -0.70 2.44 -14.57
N CYS A 269 -0.67 2.86 -15.83
CA CYS A 269 -0.48 4.26 -16.21
C CYS A 269 -1.77 4.86 -16.75
N SER A 270 -2.08 6.11 -16.36
CA SER A 270 -3.11 6.86 -17.06
C SER A 270 -2.70 7.12 -18.52
N ARG A 271 -3.70 7.18 -19.39
CA ARG A 271 -3.52 7.63 -20.78
C ARG A 271 -3.41 9.15 -20.87
N ASP A 272 -3.92 9.85 -19.87
CA ASP A 272 -3.80 11.30 -19.73
C ASP A 272 -2.79 11.60 -18.62
N SER A 273 -1.66 12.21 -18.98
CA SER A 273 -0.57 12.51 -18.05
C SER A 273 -0.91 13.61 -17.04
N ALA A 274 -1.99 14.37 -17.24
CA ALA A 274 -2.46 15.38 -16.30
C ALA A 274 -3.49 14.84 -15.30
N GLN A 275 -3.94 13.59 -15.48
CA GLN A 275 -5.01 13.02 -14.69
C GLN A 275 -4.56 12.66 -13.27
N ASP A 276 -5.30 13.13 -12.27
CA ASP A 276 -5.11 12.73 -10.88
C ASP A 276 -5.60 11.29 -10.63
N PHE A 277 -5.24 10.74 -9.47
CA PHE A 277 -5.59 9.37 -9.11
C PHE A 277 -7.12 9.14 -9.08
N VAL A 278 -7.87 10.08 -8.52
CA VAL A 278 -9.33 9.92 -8.34
C VAL A 278 -10.03 9.84 -9.68
N SER A 279 -9.72 10.76 -10.59
CA SER A 279 -10.22 10.77 -11.96
C SER A 279 -9.82 9.49 -12.70
N PHE A 280 -8.58 9.04 -12.54
CA PHE A 280 -8.12 7.78 -13.13
C PHE A 280 -8.92 6.57 -12.63
N VAL A 281 -9.22 6.50 -11.34
CA VAL A 281 -10.02 5.40 -10.75
C VAL A 281 -11.40 5.31 -11.40
N PHE A 282 -12.11 6.43 -11.52
CA PHE A 282 -13.45 6.45 -12.12
C PHE A 282 -13.46 6.24 -13.63
N ASP A 283 -12.40 6.63 -14.33
CA ASP A 283 -12.32 6.47 -15.79
C ASP A 283 -11.85 5.09 -16.24
N ALA A 284 -10.97 4.44 -15.47
CA ALA A 284 -10.25 3.25 -15.91
C ALA A 284 -10.44 2.02 -15.01
N ALA A 285 -10.62 2.19 -13.71
CA ALA A 285 -10.66 1.08 -12.76
C ALA A 285 -12.08 0.67 -12.38
N VAL A 286 -13.02 1.63 -12.36
CA VAL A 286 -14.39 1.42 -11.91
C VAL A 286 -15.34 1.40 -13.13
N PRO A 287 -16.08 0.31 -13.38
CA PRO A 287 -17.15 0.32 -14.38
C PRO A 287 -18.19 1.38 -14.04
N ARG A 288 -18.87 1.95 -15.04
CA ARG A 288 -19.91 2.97 -14.79
C ARG A 288 -20.96 2.55 -13.77
N GLN A 289 -21.30 1.25 -13.71
CA GLN A 289 -22.28 0.73 -12.73
C GLN A 289 -21.74 0.68 -11.29
N GLY A 290 -20.42 0.73 -11.10
CA GLY A 290 -19.76 0.71 -9.80
C GLY A 290 -19.37 2.10 -9.27
N ALA A 291 -19.49 3.16 -10.09
CA ALA A 291 -19.08 4.51 -9.71
C ALA A 291 -19.87 5.01 -8.49
N ASP A 292 -21.21 4.94 -8.55
CA ASP A 292 -22.08 5.34 -7.44
C ASP A 292 -21.77 4.56 -6.15
N ARG A 293 -21.40 3.28 -6.29
CA ARG A 293 -21.05 2.42 -5.16
C ARG A 293 -19.72 2.85 -4.52
N VAL A 294 -18.72 3.21 -5.33
CA VAL A 294 -17.45 3.75 -4.84
C VAL A 294 -17.69 5.08 -4.13
N ASP A 295 -18.49 5.97 -4.72
CA ASP A 295 -18.80 7.26 -4.09
C ASP A 295 -19.49 7.08 -2.72
N GLU A 296 -20.49 6.19 -2.62
CA GLU A 296 -21.15 5.86 -1.34
C GLU A 296 -20.15 5.34 -0.29
N MET A 297 -19.24 4.46 -0.70
CA MET A 297 -18.19 3.94 0.19
C MET A 297 -17.24 5.04 0.65
N VAL A 298 -16.80 5.90 -0.26
CA VAL A 298 -15.90 7.01 0.07
C VAL A 298 -16.60 7.99 1.01
N ASP A 299 -17.86 8.34 0.74
CA ASP A 299 -18.66 9.22 1.60
C ASP A 299 -18.81 8.63 3.00
N THR A 300 -19.03 7.32 3.10
CA THR A 300 -19.06 6.60 4.39
C THR A 300 -17.73 6.71 5.14
N LEU A 301 -16.60 6.66 4.42
CA LEU A 301 -15.25 6.70 5.00
C LEU A 301 -14.79 8.10 5.43
N VAL A 302 -15.29 9.16 4.79
CA VAL A 302 -14.88 10.55 5.06
C VAL A 302 -15.90 11.34 5.89
N SER A 303 -17.13 10.82 6.04
CA SER A 303 -18.14 11.37 6.93
C SER A 303 -17.74 11.19 8.40
N ASP A 304 -18.17 12.11 9.27
CA ASP A 304 -17.79 12.04 10.68
C ASP A 304 -18.32 10.76 11.36
N PRO A 305 -17.48 10.08 12.16
CA PRO A 305 -17.84 8.79 12.79
C PRO A 305 -19.03 8.86 13.76
N GLY A 306 -19.53 10.06 14.10
CA GLY A 306 -20.73 10.26 14.92
C GLY A 306 -22.06 9.94 14.23
N ALA A 307 -22.05 9.60 12.93
CA ALA A 307 -23.27 9.29 12.17
C ALA A 307 -23.54 7.78 11.98
N GLN A 308 -22.68 6.89 12.51
CA GLN A 308 -22.81 5.43 12.36
C GLN A 308 -23.14 4.73 13.69
N SER A 309 -24.12 5.28 14.42
CA SER A 309 -24.71 4.68 15.63
C SER A 309 -26.06 4.05 15.35
#